data_AF-A0A8K1CM44-F1
#
_entry.id   AF-A0A8K1CM44-F1
#
_cell.length_a   1.000
_cell.length_b   1.000
_cell.length_c   1.000
_cell.angle_alpha   90.00
_cell.angle_beta   90.00
_cell.angle_gamma   90.00
#
_symmetry.space_group_name_H-M   'P 1'
#
loop_
_entity.id
_entity.type
_entity.pdbx_description
1 polymer ?
#
loop_
_entity_poly.entity_id
_entity_poly.type
_entity_poly.pdbx_seq_one_letter_code
_entity_poly.pdbx_strand_id
1 'polypeptide(L)'
;MEPIVRRAWQNVLGYETVRSAEEQALFVHLLMVAKAATSEDTPEHVLLARLEDEIRAKQAYLDGSFGYIDAAAIVAAVDECAIALQALPKRAFLDPLNWDLQPPLPVIATVKAVLLLFNLPYPSHISDGDVWKSHWGLWIVKNIDAHTSGWEWVATNEPMGLFTKPYVLSDAYLPQVQRLLASTSDADSRSWHRMTAYALLRDWAKACVAYVHLRAHFLPSSPGYDAIHALLTPPKRTPPVNVWFRLESPHGIEYFYNRLEQSLTLERPNDFDGGNVTSIPLATQELIQDVLSNDHATRLELERRGHRRVHDKLLAEDEWVECVDFRTQQKYYYSFRHYRVSASPPQNGIFLPHTESVAYRAVVRLQTAYRKRRLQHKLQIKKPKRASLPVFSSMSKGKNNNY
;
A
#
# COMPACT_ATOMS: atom_id res chain seq x y z
N MET A 1 -5.87 42.06 25.87
CA MET A 1 -5.47 40.82 25.16
C MET A 1 -5.32 41.05 23.67
N GLU A 2 -6.35 41.53 22.97
CA GLU A 2 -6.24 41.82 21.54
C GLU A 2 -5.16 42.86 21.15
N PRO A 3 -4.93 43.95 21.93
CA PRO A 3 -3.91 44.94 21.57
C PRO A 3 -2.48 44.40 21.55
N ILE A 4 -2.11 43.54 22.52
CA ILE A 4 -0.76 42.95 22.57
C ILE A 4 -0.54 41.92 21.47
N VAL A 5 -1.57 41.15 21.12
CA VAL A 5 -1.51 40.21 19.98
C VAL A 5 -1.33 40.98 18.67
N ARG A 6 -2.07 42.08 18.47
CA ARG A 6 -1.92 42.95 17.28
C ARG A 6 -0.54 43.60 17.21
N ARG A 7 0.04 43.98 18.36
CA ARG A 7 1.41 44.50 18.43
C ARG A 7 2.44 43.44 18.01
N ALA A 8 2.36 42.23 18.55
CA ALA A 8 3.24 41.12 18.14
C ALA A 8 3.08 40.81 16.64
N TRP A 9 1.84 40.80 16.16
CA TRP A 9 1.49 40.58 14.76
C TRP A 9 2.14 41.62 13.84
N GLN A 10 1.99 42.89 14.15
CA GLN A 10 2.58 44.00 13.39
C GLN A 10 4.11 43.96 13.43
N ASN A 11 4.71 43.62 14.58
CA ASN A 11 6.16 43.52 14.73
C ASN A 11 6.79 42.45 13.82
N VAL A 12 6.11 41.31 13.65
CA VAL A 12 6.66 40.16 12.90
C VAL A 12 6.26 40.19 11.43
N LEU A 13 5.00 40.51 11.11
CA LEU A 13 4.46 40.41 9.76
C LEU A 13 4.44 41.75 9.02
N GLY A 14 4.56 42.88 9.72
CA GLY A 14 4.62 44.22 9.11
C GLY A 14 3.28 44.80 8.65
N TYR A 15 2.15 44.17 9.03
CA TYR A 15 0.79 44.65 8.76
C TYR A 15 -0.12 44.33 9.94
N GLU A 16 -1.28 45.00 10.04
CA GLU A 16 -2.19 44.86 11.21
C GLU A 16 -3.43 44.00 10.96
N THR A 17 -3.76 43.74 9.69
CA THR A 17 -5.00 43.07 9.28
C THR A 17 -4.77 41.60 8.94
N VAL A 18 -5.69 40.74 9.37
CA VAL A 18 -5.75 39.34 8.97
C VAL A 18 -6.28 39.25 7.53
N ARG A 19 -5.62 38.47 6.68
CA ARG A 19 -5.82 38.43 5.23
C ARG A 19 -6.27 37.06 4.70
N SER A 20 -6.01 35.98 5.43
CA SER A 20 -6.34 34.61 5.02
C SER A 20 -6.98 33.79 6.13
N ALA A 21 -7.49 32.60 5.79
CA ALA A 21 -8.07 31.67 6.75
C ALA A 21 -7.00 31.11 7.71
N GLU A 22 -5.79 30.89 7.20
CA GLU A 22 -4.60 30.44 7.93
C GLU A 22 -4.15 31.51 8.93
N GLU A 23 -4.11 32.77 8.50
CA GLU A 23 -3.82 33.91 9.39
C GLU A 23 -4.90 34.07 10.45
N GLN A 24 -6.17 33.86 10.11
CA GLN A 24 -7.27 33.90 11.08
C GLN A 24 -7.12 32.78 12.12
N ALA A 25 -6.73 31.58 11.71
CA ALA A 25 -6.45 30.48 12.63
C ALA A 25 -5.29 30.81 13.58
N LEU A 26 -4.21 31.40 13.08
CA LEU A 26 -3.08 31.85 13.91
C LEU A 26 -3.51 32.96 14.87
N PHE A 27 -4.25 33.97 14.41
CA PHE A 27 -4.69 35.07 15.26
C PHE A 27 -5.55 34.58 16.43
N VAL A 28 -6.47 33.64 16.18
CA VAL A 28 -7.27 32.98 17.23
C VAL A 28 -6.39 32.19 18.20
N HIS A 29 -5.41 31.44 17.70
CA HIS A 29 -4.45 30.72 18.53
C HIS A 29 -3.65 31.66 19.45
N LEU A 30 -3.15 32.78 18.93
CA LEU A 30 -2.40 33.78 19.71
C LEU A 30 -3.25 34.41 20.81
N LEU A 31 -4.54 34.65 20.57
CA LEU A 31 -5.47 35.11 21.60
C LEU A 31 -5.63 34.07 22.73
N MET A 32 -5.64 32.77 22.40
CA MET A 32 -5.68 31.70 23.41
C MET A 32 -4.39 31.63 24.21
N VAL A 33 -3.22 31.69 23.55
CA VAL A 33 -1.91 31.72 24.22
C VAL A 33 -1.80 32.91 25.15
N ALA A 34 -2.20 34.10 24.70
CA ALA A 34 -2.16 35.30 25.49
C ALA A 34 -3.10 35.19 26.72
N LYS A 35 -4.31 34.64 26.54
CA LYS A 35 -5.26 34.41 27.63
C LYS A 35 -4.69 33.49 28.71
N ALA A 36 -4.02 32.40 28.31
CA ALA A 36 -3.38 31.46 29.24
C ALA A 36 -2.21 32.09 30.00
N ALA A 37 -1.37 32.87 29.34
CA ALA A 37 -0.23 33.54 29.98
C ALA A 37 -0.66 34.64 30.98
N THR A 38 -1.83 35.25 30.77
CA THR A 38 -2.39 36.25 31.69
C THR A 38 -2.88 35.61 32.98
N SER A 39 -3.36 34.35 32.94
CA SER A 39 -3.66 33.60 34.16
C SER A 39 -2.42 33.17 34.95
N GLU A 40 -1.23 33.28 34.36
CA GLU A 40 0.06 32.93 34.96
C GLU A 40 0.84 34.17 35.47
N ASP A 41 0.22 35.37 35.49
CA ASP A 41 0.88 36.65 35.85
C ASP A 41 2.18 36.92 35.05
N THR A 42 2.21 36.51 33.78
CA THR A 42 3.39 36.70 32.92
C THR A 42 3.60 38.20 32.60
N PRO A 43 4.82 38.76 32.77
CA PRO A 43 5.12 40.13 32.40
C PRO A 43 4.86 40.43 30.91
N GLU A 44 4.37 41.64 30.60
CA GLU A 44 3.97 42.03 29.24
C GLU A 44 5.09 41.84 28.20
N HIS A 45 6.34 42.18 28.53
CA HIS A 45 7.48 42.04 27.62
C HIS A 45 7.82 40.57 27.32
N VAL A 46 7.66 39.68 28.31
CA VAL A 46 7.86 38.23 28.15
C VAL A 46 6.74 37.65 27.29
N LEU A 47 5.50 38.11 27.52
CA LEU A 47 4.36 37.71 26.72
C LEU A 47 4.51 38.17 25.26
N LEU A 48 4.95 39.41 25.04
CA LEU A 48 5.19 39.94 23.68
C LEU A 48 6.23 39.09 22.95
N ALA A 49 7.38 38.82 23.56
CA ALA A 49 8.42 37.97 22.97
C ALA A 49 7.91 36.57 22.64
N ARG A 50 7.15 35.94 23.56
CA ARG A 50 6.54 34.63 23.34
C ARG A 50 5.57 34.64 22.15
N LEU A 51 4.74 35.66 22.03
CA LEU A 51 3.80 35.80 20.90
C LEU A 51 4.54 36.01 19.57
N GLU A 52 5.61 36.79 19.57
CA GLU A 52 6.44 36.96 18.36
C GLU A 52 7.10 35.65 17.93
N ASP A 53 7.61 34.86 18.87
CA ASP A 53 8.20 33.55 18.58
C ASP A 53 7.16 32.55 18.05
N GLU A 54 5.94 32.57 18.60
CA GLU A 54 4.82 31.76 18.09
C GLU A 54 4.47 32.13 16.64
N ILE A 55 4.47 33.42 16.30
CA ILE A 55 4.23 33.87 14.92
C ILE A 55 5.36 33.38 14.00
N ARG A 56 6.63 33.59 14.38
CA ARG A 56 7.80 33.17 13.58
C ARG A 56 7.80 31.66 13.31
N ALA A 57 7.48 30.85 14.33
CA ALA A 57 7.43 29.38 14.20
C ALA A 57 6.32 28.90 13.24
N LYS A 58 5.21 29.63 13.14
CA LYS A 58 4.04 29.25 12.34
C LYS A 58 3.98 29.94 10.97
N GLN A 59 4.84 30.92 10.73
CA GLN A 59 4.86 31.74 9.52
C GLN A 59 4.95 30.92 8.23
N ALA A 60 5.70 29.81 8.25
CA ALA A 60 5.86 28.92 7.10
C ALA A 60 4.55 28.25 6.63
N TYR A 61 3.51 28.22 7.46
CA TYR A 61 2.22 27.57 7.17
C TYR A 61 1.08 28.57 6.94
N LEU A 62 1.40 29.87 6.91
CA LEU A 62 0.44 30.93 6.60
C LEU A 62 0.31 31.18 5.10
N ASP A 63 1.22 30.64 4.29
CA ASP A 63 1.15 30.72 2.84
C ASP A 63 -0.03 29.90 2.33
N GLY A 64 -0.94 30.54 1.58
CA GLY A 64 -2.10 29.88 0.99
C GLY A 64 -1.73 28.83 -0.07
N SER A 65 -0.48 28.78 -0.53
CA SER A 65 0.01 27.67 -1.37
C SER A 65 0.40 26.43 -0.57
N PHE A 66 0.70 26.56 0.73
CA PHE A 66 1.07 25.42 1.57
C PHE A 66 -0.13 24.50 1.78
N GLY A 67 0.00 23.24 1.40
CA GLY A 67 -1.08 22.29 1.55
C GLY A 67 -0.62 20.85 1.70
N TYR A 68 -1.53 19.92 1.38
CA TYR A 68 -1.28 18.49 1.50
C TYR A 68 -0.05 18.02 0.70
N ILE A 69 0.18 18.59 -0.49
CA ILE A 69 1.31 18.21 -1.36
C ILE A 69 2.65 18.57 -0.70
N ASP A 70 2.76 19.76 -0.10
CA ASP A 70 3.96 20.19 0.60
C ASP A 70 4.23 19.35 1.85
N ALA A 71 3.17 19.06 2.61
CA ALA A 71 3.24 18.15 3.75
C ALA A 71 3.67 16.74 3.32
N ALA A 72 3.11 16.22 2.22
CA ALA A 72 3.49 14.93 1.63
C ALA A 72 4.94 14.92 1.16
N ALA A 73 5.44 16.02 0.58
CA ALA A 73 6.84 16.15 0.20
C ALA A 73 7.78 16.13 1.41
N ILE A 74 7.41 16.77 2.53
CA ILE A 74 8.16 16.72 3.78
C ILE A 74 8.25 15.28 4.31
N VAL A 75 7.13 14.55 4.34
CA VAL A 75 7.10 13.16 4.79
C VAL A 75 7.88 12.25 3.86
N ALA A 76 7.69 12.38 2.55
CA ALA A 76 8.42 11.62 1.53
C ALA A 76 9.94 11.85 1.63
N ALA A 77 10.39 13.09 1.87
CA ALA A 77 11.82 13.38 2.05
C ALA A 77 12.42 12.64 3.25
N VAL A 78 11.66 12.51 4.35
CA VAL A 78 12.10 11.70 5.51
C VAL A 78 12.20 10.23 5.13
N ASP A 79 11.19 9.70 4.43
CA ASP A 79 11.15 8.30 4.02
C ASP A 79 12.28 7.97 3.04
N GLU A 80 12.53 8.81 2.04
CA GLU A 80 13.64 8.68 1.10
C GLU A 80 15.00 8.70 1.81
N CYS A 81 15.21 9.64 2.73
CA CYS A 81 16.44 9.72 3.51
C CYS A 81 16.60 8.50 4.42
N ALA A 82 15.50 8.03 5.02
CA ALA A 82 15.50 6.82 5.83
C ALA A 82 15.89 5.63 4.96
N ILE A 83 15.26 5.41 3.79
CA ILE A 83 15.58 4.35 2.83
C ILE A 83 17.05 4.43 2.37
N ALA A 84 17.58 5.63 2.11
CA ALA A 84 18.97 5.81 1.70
C ALA A 84 19.95 5.45 2.82
N LEU A 85 19.68 5.88 4.06
CA LEU A 85 20.39 5.39 5.25
C LEU A 85 20.24 3.88 5.38
N GLN A 86 19.09 3.36 4.92
CA GLN A 86 18.78 1.94 4.89
C GLN A 86 19.55 1.08 3.90
N ALA A 87 20.12 1.67 2.87
CA ALA A 87 20.93 0.91 1.94
C ALA A 87 22.37 0.68 2.47
N LEU A 88 22.81 1.39 3.51
CA LEU A 88 24.20 1.41 3.93
C LEU A 88 24.55 0.27 4.88
N PRO A 89 25.71 -0.40 4.75
CA PRO A 89 26.09 -1.43 5.71
C PRO A 89 26.41 -0.83 7.08
N LYS A 90 26.18 -1.58 8.18
CA LYS A 90 26.45 -1.11 9.56
C LYS A 90 27.86 -0.53 9.74
N ARG A 91 28.86 -1.15 9.12
CA ARG A 91 30.25 -0.69 9.11
C ARG A 91 30.41 0.77 8.66
N ALA A 92 29.54 1.28 7.80
CA ALA A 92 29.60 2.67 7.34
C ALA A 92 29.36 3.69 8.47
N PHE A 93 28.66 3.29 9.54
CA PHE A 93 28.46 4.09 10.75
C PHE A 93 29.53 3.80 11.81
N LEU A 94 29.96 2.55 11.92
CA LEU A 94 30.85 2.07 12.99
C LEU A 94 32.34 2.26 12.69
N ASP A 95 32.79 2.05 11.46
CA ASP A 95 34.20 2.19 11.08
C ASP A 95 34.77 3.57 11.44
N PRO A 96 34.03 4.70 11.23
CA PRO A 96 34.54 6.02 11.60
C PRO A 96 34.73 6.24 13.11
N LEU A 97 34.10 5.44 13.98
CA LEU A 97 34.32 5.54 15.43
C LEU A 97 35.73 5.06 15.82
N ASN A 98 36.33 4.18 15.00
CA ASN A 98 37.65 3.61 15.21
C ASN A 98 38.78 4.42 14.56
N TRP A 99 38.47 5.54 13.91
CA TRP A 99 39.50 6.37 13.29
C TRP A 99 40.25 7.18 14.35
N ASP A 100 41.57 7.27 14.20
CA ASP A 100 42.43 8.03 15.11
C ASP A 100 42.20 9.55 15.03
N LEU A 101 41.66 10.02 13.90
CA LEU A 101 41.38 11.42 13.66
C LEU A 101 39.99 11.80 14.20
N GLN A 102 39.92 12.96 14.84
CA GLN A 102 38.65 13.55 15.26
C GLN A 102 37.78 13.84 14.01
N PRO A 103 36.48 13.52 14.03
CA PRO A 103 35.60 13.82 12.92
C PRO A 103 35.49 15.34 12.70
N PRO A 104 35.21 15.78 11.45
CA PRO A 104 34.98 17.19 11.14
C PRO A 104 33.85 17.81 11.98
N LEU A 105 33.96 19.09 12.33
CA LEU A 105 32.94 19.82 13.10
C LEU A 105 31.52 19.69 12.51
N PRO A 106 31.31 19.73 11.17
CA PRO A 106 29.99 19.53 10.57
C PRO A 106 29.39 18.15 10.86
N VAL A 107 30.22 17.11 10.95
CA VAL A 107 29.77 15.76 11.32
C VAL A 107 29.35 15.72 12.79
N ILE A 108 30.14 16.35 13.67
CA ILE A 108 29.77 16.47 15.09
C ILE A 108 28.46 17.24 15.26
N ALA A 109 28.26 18.33 14.52
CA ALA A 109 27.02 19.10 14.55
C ALA A 109 25.82 18.26 14.11
N THR A 110 25.97 17.44 13.06
CA THR A 110 24.94 16.47 12.64
C THR A 110 24.62 15.47 13.74
N VAL A 111 25.63 14.86 14.36
CA VAL A 111 25.46 13.88 15.44
C VAL A 111 24.74 14.50 16.64
N LYS A 112 25.16 15.70 17.05
CA LYS A 112 24.52 16.49 18.10
C LYS A 112 23.04 16.74 17.79
N ALA A 113 22.74 17.14 16.56
CA ALA A 113 21.37 17.35 16.08
C ALA A 113 20.53 16.07 16.17
N VAL A 114 21.08 14.92 15.76
CA VAL A 114 20.38 13.62 15.82
C VAL A 114 20.09 13.21 17.26
N LEU A 115 21.07 13.31 18.17
CA LEU A 115 20.86 12.99 19.60
C LEU A 115 19.73 13.83 20.20
N LEU A 116 19.69 15.12 19.91
CA LEU A 116 18.64 16.02 20.36
C LEU A 116 17.26 15.69 19.74
N LEU A 117 17.19 15.31 18.47
CA LEU A 117 15.95 14.82 17.84
C LEU A 117 15.40 13.57 18.52
N PHE A 118 16.28 12.70 19.04
CA PHE A 118 15.90 11.54 19.85
C PHE A 118 15.69 11.86 21.34
N ASN A 119 15.64 13.14 21.72
CA ASN A 119 15.50 13.61 23.10
C ASN A 119 16.61 13.09 24.04
N LEU A 120 17.85 13.06 23.55
CA LEU A 120 19.04 12.67 24.31
C LEU A 120 19.92 13.90 24.55
N PRO A 121 19.61 14.70 25.59
CA PRO A 121 20.43 15.84 25.93
C PRO A 121 21.80 15.39 26.42
N TYR A 122 22.80 16.22 26.16
CA TYR A 122 24.17 16.06 26.63
C TYR A 122 24.61 17.36 27.32
N PRO A 123 25.62 17.32 28.21
CA PRO A 123 26.05 18.49 28.97
C PRO A 123 26.46 19.66 28.07
N SER A 124 26.07 20.89 28.40
CA SER A 124 26.31 22.08 27.57
C SER A 124 27.80 22.36 27.29
N HIS A 125 28.69 21.91 28.18
CA HIS A 125 30.14 22.11 28.10
C HIS A 125 30.91 20.85 27.67
N ILE A 126 30.21 19.86 27.11
CA ILE A 126 30.86 18.63 26.66
C ILE A 126 31.81 18.90 25.47
N SER A 127 32.97 18.24 25.48
CA SER A 127 33.90 18.32 24.35
C SER A 127 33.34 17.56 23.13
N ASP A 128 33.69 18.01 21.93
CA ASP A 128 33.27 17.34 20.69
C ASP A 128 33.77 15.89 20.60
N GLY A 129 34.95 15.61 21.17
CA GLY A 129 35.49 14.26 21.28
C GLY A 129 34.65 13.35 22.18
N ASP A 130 34.16 13.87 23.30
CA ASP A 130 33.31 13.11 24.24
C ASP A 130 31.90 12.89 23.70
N VAL A 131 31.37 13.85 22.92
CA VAL A 131 30.12 13.63 22.18
C VAL A 131 30.29 12.48 21.19
N TRP A 132 31.38 12.49 20.42
CA TRP A 132 31.64 11.46 19.42
C TRP A 132 31.85 10.07 20.03
N LYS A 133 32.79 9.96 20.98
CA LYS A 133 33.19 8.65 21.52
C LYS A 133 32.19 8.11 22.54
N SER A 134 31.70 8.96 23.44
CA SER A 134 30.92 8.51 24.59
C SER A 134 29.42 8.56 24.33
N HIS A 135 28.88 9.66 23.78
CA HIS A 135 27.43 9.79 23.60
C HIS A 135 26.97 9.10 22.32
N TRP A 136 27.54 9.55 21.20
CA TRP A 136 27.23 9.01 19.90
C TRP A 136 27.71 7.57 19.76
N GLY A 137 28.97 7.28 20.07
CA GLY A 137 29.53 5.92 19.97
C GLY A 137 28.69 4.88 20.71
N LEU A 138 28.36 5.12 21.98
CA LEU A 138 27.51 4.20 22.75
C LEU A 138 26.09 4.11 22.18
N TRP A 139 25.51 5.25 21.78
CA TRP A 139 24.15 5.26 21.25
C TRP A 139 24.05 4.55 19.90
N ILE A 140 24.93 4.86 18.95
CA ILE A 140 24.85 4.29 17.60
C ILE A 140 25.19 2.80 17.61
N VAL A 141 26.17 2.34 18.39
CA VAL A 141 26.48 0.91 18.53
C VAL A 141 25.27 0.16 19.08
N LYS A 142 24.70 0.63 20.20
CA LYS A 142 23.55 -0.01 20.83
C LYS A 142 22.34 -0.09 19.88
N ASN A 143 22.07 0.98 19.15
CA ASN A 143 20.86 1.06 18.35
C ASN A 143 21.03 0.44 16.96
N ILE A 144 22.22 0.45 16.35
CA ILE A 144 22.45 -0.21 15.07
C ILE A 144 22.46 -1.73 15.20
N ASP A 145 22.87 -2.25 16.37
CA ASP A 145 22.86 -3.69 16.67
C ASP A 145 21.47 -4.23 17.04
N ALA A 146 20.56 -3.39 17.52
CA ALA A 146 19.16 -3.77 17.72
C ALA A 146 18.40 -4.07 16.40
N HIS A 147 19.02 -3.84 15.24
CA HIS A 147 18.47 -4.09 13.90
C HIS A 147 19.30 -5.13 13.14
N THR A 148 19.44 -6.34 13.71
CA THR A 148 20.30 -7.45 13.23
C THR A 148 19.78 -8.21 12.01
N SER A 149 18.50 -8.10 11.69
CA SER A 149 17.92 -8.62 10.44
C SER A 149 17.76 -7.42 9.53
N GLY A 150 18.32 -7.45 8.32
CA GLY A 150 18.35 -6.26 7.47
C GLY A 150 16.97 -5.60 7.35
N TRP A 151 16.95 -4.28 7.56
CA TRP A 151 16.11 -3.35 6.80
C TRP A 151 14.69 -3.87 6.55
N GLU A 152 13.92 -4.00 7.63
CA GLU A 152 12.64 -4.71 7.68
C GLU A 152 11.50 -4.06 6.86
N TRP A 153 11.76 -2.95 6.16
CA TRP A 153 10.82 -2.35 5.20
C TRP A 153 10.32 -3.35 4.15
N VAL A 154 11.18 -4.27 3.68
CA VAL A 154 10.85 -5.18 2.57
C VAL A 154 10.01 -6.38 3.03
N ALA A 155 10.06 -6.74 4.32
CA ALA A 155 9.42 -7.97 4.83
C ALA A 155 8.11 -7.70 5.59
N THR A 156 7.94 -6.53 6.20
CA THR A 156 6.79 -6.29 7.12
C THR A 156 5.89 -5.13 6.74
N ASN A 157 6.09 -4.42 5.62
CA ASN A 157 5.37 -3.17 5.30
C ASN A 157 5.41 -2.12 6.43
N GLU A 158 6.29 -2.32 7.42
CA GLU A 158 6.43 -1.43 8.57
C GLU A 158 7.81 -0.78 8.53
N PRO A 159 7.90 0.52 8.80
CA PRO A 159 9.17 1.19 9.01
C PRO A 159 9.82 0.71 10.31
N MET A 160 10.49 -0.44 10.27
CA MET A 160 11.28 -0.98 11.37
C MET A 160 12.77 -0.75 11.09
N GLY A 161 13.26 0.38 11.59
CA GLY A 161 14.67 0.74 11.62
C GLY A 161 14.91 1.96 12.50
N LEU A 162 16.17 2.20 12.87
CA LEU A 162 16.56 3.28 13.78
C LEU A 162 16.04 4.66 13.33
N PHE A 163 16.05 4.90 12.03
CA PHE A 163 15.75 6.21 11.42
C PHE A 163 14.37 6.28 10.76
N THR A 164 13.53 5.26 10.91
CA THR A 164 12.28 5.15 10.14
C THR A 164 11.04 5.63 10.91
N LYS A 165 11.21 6.15 12.13
CA LYS A 165 10.10 6.55 13.01
C LYS A 165 10.14 8.06 13.32
N PRO A 166 9.87 8.95 12.33
CA PRO A 166 9.91 10.40 12.57
C PRO A 166 8.87 10.87 13.60
N TYR A 167 7.79 10.12 13.77
CA TYR A 167 6.75 10.39 14.77
C TYR A 167 7.22 10.24 16.24
N VAL A 168 8.35 9.56 16.50
CA VAL A 168 8.92 9.42 17.87
C VAL A 168 9.89 10.56 18.21
N LEU A 169 10.26 11.38 17.22
CA LEU A 169 11.22 12.46 17.41
C LEU A 169 10.64 13.59 18.27
N SER A 170 11.50 14.29 19.00
CA SER A 170 11.14 15.37 19.90
C SER A 170 11.31 16.75 19.26
N ASP A 171 10.40 17.65 19.58
CA ASP A 171 10.42 19.07 19.26
C ASP A 171 11.10 19.94 20.34
N ALA A 172 11.44 19.37 21.50
CA ALA A 172 11.93 20.11 22.67
C ALA A 172 13.20 20.94 22.39
N TYR A 173 14.06 20.47 21.48
CA TYR A 173 15.33 21.11 21.14
C TYR A 173 15.36 21.64 19.70
N LEU A 174 14.21 21.78 19.05
CA LEU A 174 14.12 22.12 17.62
C LEU A 174 14.92 23.37 17.22
N PRO A 175 14.92 24.49 17.98
CA PRO A 175 15.74 25.66 17.64
C PRO A 175 17.24 25.40 17.73
N GLN A 176 17.68 24.54 18.65
CA GLN A 176 19.08 24.16 18.76
C GLN A 176 19.50 23.23 17.62
N VAL A 177 18.65 22.27 17.26
CA VAL A 177 18.86 21.36 16.13
C VAL A 177 18.97 22.14 14.82
N GLN A 178 18.08 23.10 14.58
CA GLN A 178 18.12 23.98 13.39
C GLN A 178 19.45 24.76 13.31
N ARG A 179 19.92 25.34 14.42
CA ARG A 179 21.21 26.04 14.46
C ARG A 179 22.40 25.11 14.17
N LEU A 180 22.39 23.90 14.73
CA LEU A 180 23.43 22.91 14.47
C LEU A 180 23.45 22.47 13.00
N LEU A 181 22.29 22.24 12.39
CA LEU A 181 22.22 21.79 10.99
C LEU A 181 22.55 22.91 10.00
N ALA A 182 22.28 24.18 10.34
CA ALA A 182 22.69 25.31 9.51
C ALA A 182 24.21 25.33 9.25
N SER A 183 25.02 25.06 10.30
CA SER A 183 26.49 25.03 10.19
C SER A 183 27.05 23.81 9.47
N THR A 184 26.22 22.83 9.11
CA THR A 184 26.66 21.63 8.37
C THR A 184 26.82 21.87 6.87
N SER A 185 26.30 22.98 6.36
CA SER A 185 26.24 23.30 4.92
C SER A 185 27.58 23.81 4.38
N ASP A 186 28.43 24.36 5.24
CA ASP A 186 29.72 24.99 4.87
C ASP A 186 30.90 23.99 4.81
N ALA A 187 30.65 22.70 4.98
CA ALA A 187 31.74 21.72 5.00
C ALA A 187 32.24 21.41 3.59
N ASP A 188 33.57 21.32 3.44
CA ASP A 188 34.19 20.80 2.23
C ASP A 188 33.56 19.47 1.81
N SER A 189 33.13 19.41 0.55
CA SER A 189 32.56 18.21 -0.09
C SER A 189 33.39 16.95 0.19
N ARG A 190 34.72 17.07 0.26
CA ARG A 190 35.67 15.98 0.55
C ARG A 190 35.47 15.31 1.91
N SER A 191 35.06 16.05 2.94
CA SER A 191 34.82 15.52 4.29
C SER A 191 33.63 14.56 4.31
N TRP A 192 32.56 14.91 3.58
CA TRP A 192 31.38 14.07 3.43
C TRP A 192 31.63 12.83 2.55
N HIS A 193 32.50 12.93 1.55
CA HIS A 193 32.83 11.80 0.66
C HIS A 193 33.43 10.61 1.41
N ARG A 194 34.16 10.84 2.51
CA ARG A 194 34.73 9.77 3.34
C ARG A 194 33.75 9.23 4.37
N MET A 195 32.73 10.01 4.74
CA MET A 195 31.75 9.68 5.77
C MET A 195 30.34 9.71 5.19
N THR A 196 30.11 8.91 4.14
CA THR A 196 28.85 8.90 3.37
C THR A 196 27.62 8.62 4.23
N ALA A 197 27.73 7.75 5.23
CA ALA A 197 26.67 7.50 6.22
C ALA A 197 26.27 8.76 6.98
N TYR A 198 27.25 9.57 7.37
CA TYR A 198 27.03 10.81 8.12
C TYR A 198 26.53 11.95 7.21
N ALA A 199 26.87 11.92 5.93
CA ALA A 199 26.30 12.82 4.93
C ALA A 199 24.79 12.54 4.74
N LEU A 200 24.40 11.27 4.57
CA LEU A 200 22.99 10.90 4.51
C LEU A 200 22.27 11.14 5.85
N LEU A 201 22.97 10.98 6.97
CA LEU A 201 22.41 11.25 8.30
C LEU A 201 22.10 12.74 8.49
N ARG A 202 22.94 13.62 7.94
CA ARG A 202 22.69 15.07 7.89
C ARG A 202 21.42 15.37 7.11
N ASP A 203 21.28 14.77 5.94
CA ASP A 203 20.12 15.01 5.07
C ASP A 203 18.83 14.49 5.70
N TRP A 204 18.90 13.29 6.30
CA TRP A 204 17.83 12.76 7.13
C TRP A 204 17.47 13.68 8.31
N ALA A 205 18.46 14.19 9.06
CA ALA A 205 18.20 15.09 10.17
C ALA A 205 17.54 16.41 9.71
N LYS A 206 17.92 16.93 8.53
CA LYS A 206 17.27 18.11 7.91
C LYS A 206 15.82 17.82 7.55
N ALA A 207 15.54 16.67 6.94
CA ALA A 207 14.17 16.24 6.63
C ALA A 207 13.34 16.05 7.91
N CYS A 208 13.91 15.44 8.94
CA CYS A 208 13.25 15.25 10.23
C CYS A 208 12.96 16.58 10.94
N VAL A 209 13.82 17.59 10.83
CA VAL A 209 13.53 18.92 11.35
C VAL A 209 12.31 19.52 10.66
N ALA A 210 12.20 19.41 9.34
CA ALA A 210 11.01 19.89 8.61
C ALA A 210 9.75 19.14 9.06
N TYR A 211 9.84 17.81 9.22
CA TYR A 211 8.73 16.99 9.74
C TYR A 211 8.30 17.39 11.15
N VAL A 212 9.25 17.51 12.09
CA VAL A 212 8.97 17.85 13.49
C VAL A 212 8.43 19.28 13.58
N HIS A 213 8.98 20.21 12.80
CA HIS A 213 8.47 21.58 12.70
C HIS A 213 7.04 21.61 12.17
N LEU A 214 6.70 20.80 11.16
CA LEU A 214 5.34 20.66 10.65
C LEU A 214 4.39 20.13 11.72
N ARG A 215 4.76 19.01 12.36
CA ARG A 215 3.97 18.38 13.41
C ARG A 215 3.73 19.30 14.62
N ALA A 216 4.73 20.11 15.01
CA ALA A 216 4.65 20.96 16.20
C ALA A 216 3.91 22.28 15.97
N HIS A 217 3.86 22.77 14.73
CA HIS A 217 3.43 24.15 14.46
C HIS A 217 2.26 24.28 13.48
N PHE A 218 1.88 23.21 12.77
CA PHE A 218 0.67 23.23 11.95
C PHE A 218 -0.60 23.26 12.81
N LEU A 219 -1.45 24.28 12.62
CA LEU A 219 -2.56 24.56 13.53
C LEU A 219 -3.78 23.65 13.27
N PRO A 220 -4.44 23.13 14.33
CA PRO A 220 -5.70 22.39 14.21
C PRO A 220 -6.83 23.13 13.50
N SER A 221 -6.82 24.46 13.56
CA SER A 221 -7.83 25.32 12.94
C SER A 221 -7.49 25.69 11.49
N SER A 222 -6.33 25.29 10.96
CA SER A 222 -5.97 25.56 9.57
C SER A 222 -6.73 24.66 8.59
N PRO A 223 -7.07 25.15 7.40
CA PRO A 223 -7.66 24.33 6.35
C PRO A 223 -6.78 23.12 6.02
N GLY A 224 -7.40 21.94 5.82
CA GLY A 224 -6.68 20.71 5.47
C GLY A 224 -5.96 20.01 6.62
N TYR A 225 -6.14 20.47 7.87
CA TYR A 225 -5.55 19.85 9.06
C TYR A 225 -5.80 18.36 9.16
N ASP A 226 -7.03 17.88 8.98
CA ASP A 226 -7.31 16.46 9.14
C ASP A 226 -6.51 15.59 8.14
N ALA A 227 -6.33 16.06 6.91
CA ALA A 227 -5.57 15.35 5.89
C ALA A 227 -4.06 15.35 6.19
N ILE A 228 -3.51 16.49 6.60
CA ILE A 228 -2.09 16.62 6.98
C ILE A 228 -1.82 15.85 8.28
N HIS A 229 -2.71 15.95 9.27
CA HIS A 229 -2.59 15.22 10.52
C HIS A 229 -2.66 13.72 10.29
N ALA A 230 -3.56 13.22 9.42
CA ALA A 230 -3.61 11.80 9.06
C ALA A 230 -2.30 11.32 8.43
N LEU A 231 -1.65 12.15 7.62
CA LEU A 231 -0.34 11.87 7.03
C LEU A 231 0.78 11.80 8.10
N LEU A 232 0.75 12.67 9.11
CA LEU A 232 1.74 12.72 10.20
C LEU A 232 1.47 11.69 11.32
N THR A 233 0.29 11.10 11.32
CA THR A 233 -0.08 10.08 12.31
C THR A 233 0.65 8.80 11.97
N PRO A 234 1.27 8.11 12.95
CA PRO A 234 1.89 6.82 12.69
C PRO A 234 0.85 5.86 12.08
N PRO A 235 1.24 5.04 11.08
CA PRO A 235 0.35 3.98 10.61
C PRO A 235 -0.08 3.15 11.82
N LYS A 236 -1.37 2.77 11.86
CA LYS A 236 -1.87 1.87 12.91
C LYS A 236 -0.99 0.64 12.88
N ARG A 237 -0.21 0.45 13.94
CA ARG A 237 0.68 -0.71 14.07
C ARG A 237 -0.16 -1.96 13.92
N THR A 238 0.22 -2.83 13.02
CA THR A 238 -0.07 -4.25 13.23
C THR A 238 0.64 -4.57 14.55
N PRO A 239 -0.07 -5.02 15.59
CA PRO A 239 0.59 -5.29 16.86
C PRO A 239 1.77 -6.24 16.63
N PRO A 240 2.87 -6.11 17.41
CA PRO A 240 4.11 -6.90 17.22
C PRO A 240 3.90 -8.42 17.35
N VAL A 241 2.70 -8.82 17.73
CA VAL A 241 2.20 -10.17 17.69
C VAL A 241 1.03 -10.13 16.72
N ASN A 242 1.25 -10.38 15.42
CA ASN A 242 0.13 -10.68 14.53
C ASN A 242 -0.65 -11.85 15.15
N VAL A 243 -1.79 -11.51 15.76
CA VAL A 243 -2.67 -12.50 16.38
C VAL A 243 -3.39 -13.22 15.27
N TRP A 244 -3.83 -12.50 14.24
CA TRP A 244 -4.59 -13.08 13.15
C TRP A 244 -3.83 -13.11 11.82
N PHE A 245 -3.86 -14.26 11.16
CA PHE A 245 -3.35 -14.43 9.79
C PHE A 245 -4.50 -14.77 8.86
N ARG A 246 -4.59 -14.07 7.73
CA ARG A 246 -5.52 -14.41 6.66
C ARG A 246 -4.87 -15.40 5.70
N LEU A 247 -5.59 -16.46 5.38
CA LEU A 247 -5.20 -17.47 4.41
C LEU A 247 -6.32 -17.68 3.39
N GLU A 248 -5.93 -18.26 2.26
CA GLU A 248 -6.84 -18.57 1.17
C GLU A 248 -6.63 -20.04 0.77
N SER A 249 -7.73 -20.81 0.72
CA SER A 249 -7.69 -22.20 0.27
C SER A 249 -7.42 -22.29 -1.24
N PRO A 250 -7.05 -23.48 -1.77
CA PRO A 250 -6.88 -23.67 -3.22
C PRO A 250 -8.11 -23.30 -4.07
N HIS A 251 -9.30 -23.28 -3.45
CA HIS A 251 -10.57 -22.90 -4.09
C HIS A 251 -10.95 -21.44 -3.87
N GLY A 252 -10.05 -20.64 -3.29
CA GLY A 252 -10.20 -19.23 -3.04
C GLY A 252 -10.93 -18.87 -1.74
N ILE A 253 -11.26 -19.85 -0.89
CA ILE A 253 -12.04 -19.60 0.33
C ILE A 253 -11.12 -19.02 1.41
N GLU A 254 -11.48 -17.84 1.91
CA GLU A 254 -10.75 -17.20 3.00
C GLU A 254 -10.99 -17.92 4.32
N TYR A 255 -9.93 -18.04 5.11
CA TYR A 255 -9.99 -18.48 6.50
C TYR A 255 -8.91 -17.76 7.32
N PHE A 256 -9.11 -17.72 8.63
CA PHE A 256 -8.33 -16.89 9.54
C PHE A 256 -7.73 -17.77 10.64
N TYR A 257 -6.45 -17.57 10.93
CA TYR A 257 -5.73 -18.29 11.98
C TYR A 257 -5.38 -17.35 13.12
N ASN A 258 -5.75 -17.74 14.34
CA ASN A 258 -5.32 -17.07 15.56
C ASN A 258 -4.04 -17.73 16.09
N ARG A 259 -2.95 -16.98 16.15
CA ARG A 259 -1.65 -17.45 16.68
C ARG A 259 -1.65 -17.65 18.19
N LEU A 260 -2.40 -16.84 18.94
CA LEU A 260 -2.46 -16.94 20.41
C LEU A 260 -3.29 -18.14 20.84
N GLU A 261 -4.46 -18.30 20.23
CA GLU A 261 -5.39 -19.39 20.55
C GLU A 261 -5.08 -20.67 19.79
N GLN A 262 -4.20 -20.60 18.78
CA GLN A 262 -3.89 -21.68 17.85
C GLN A 262 -5.15 -22.30 17.23
N SER A 263 -6.09 -21.44 16.86
CA SER A 263 -7.43 -21.80 16.37
C SER A 263 -7.67 -21.26 14.96
N LEU A 264 -8.60 -21.88 14.24
CA LEU A 264 -9.01 -21.48 12.90
C LEU A 264 -10.46 -21.02 12.90
N THR A 265 -10.75 -19.96 12.14
CA THR A 265 -12.11 -19.47 11.93
C THR A 265 -12.35 -19.21 10.44
N LEU A 266 -13.58 -19.44 9.99
CA LEU A 266 -13.98 -19.24 8.59
C LEU A 266 -14.64 -17.88 8.35
N GLU A 267 -14.92 -17.16 9.43
CA GLU A 267 -15.49 -15.82 9.39
C GLU A 267 -14.43 -14.84 9.86
N ARG A 268 -14.43 -13.66 9.24
CA ARG A 268 -13.49 -12.60 9.60
C ARG A 268 -13.76 -12.16 11.04
N PRO A 269 -12.79 -12.29 11.96
CA PRO A 269 -12.94 -11.82 13.34
C PRO A 269 -13.15 -10.30 13.40
N ASN A 270 -13.88 -9.83 14.42
CA ASN A 270 -14.15 -8.39 14.62
C ASN A 270 -12.87 -7.60 14.95
N ASP A 271 -11.90 -8.25 15.58
CA ASP A 271 -10.58 -7.75 15.98
C ASP A 271 -9.49 -8.07 14.94
N PHE A 272 -9.86 -8.49 13.73
CA PHE A 272 -8.91 -8.88 12.69
C PHE A 272 -7.97 -7.71 12.29
N ASP A 273 -6.69 -7.89 12.61
CA ASP A 273 -5.60 -6.94 12.40
C ASP A 273 -4.65 -7.33 11.25
N GLY A 274 -4.65 -8.61 10.84
CA GLY A 274 -3.77 -9.18 9.82
C GLY A 274 -4.03 -8.78 8.36
N GLY A 275 -4.80 -7.71 8.10
CA GLY A 275 -5.22 -7.32 6.74
C GLY A 275 -4.08 -6.81 5.84
N ASN A 276 -2.98 -6.36 6.45
CA ASN A 276 -1.82 -5.80 5.76
C ASN A 276 -0.65 -6.78 5.67
N VAL A 277 -0.81 -8.01 6.19
CA VAL A 277 0.24 -9.05 6.20
C VAL A 277 0.33 -9.69 4.82
N THR A 278 1.39 -9.37 4.08
CA THR A 278 1.62 -9.89 2.71
C THR A 278 2.33 -11.24 2.70
N SER A 279 3.04 -11.61 3.77
CA SER A 279 3.76 -12.87 3.87
C SER A 279 3.68 -13.48 5.27
N ILE A 280 3.40 -14.78 5.34
CA ILE A 280 3.35 -15.55 6.59
C ILE A 280 4.69 -16.29 6.77
N PRO A 281 5.41 -16.13 7.89
CA PRO A 281 6.65 -16.86 8.15
C PRO A 281 6.48 -18.38 8.08
N LEU A 282 7.48 -19.12 7.58
CA LEU A 282 7.44 -20.58 7.40
C LEU A 282 7.04 -21.34 8.68
N ALA A 283 7.65 -20.99 9.82
CA ALA A 283 7.31 -21.62 11.10
C ALA A 283 5.83 -21.44 11.51
N THR A 284 5.21 -20.33 11.11
CA THR A 284 3.77 -20.10 11.34
C THR A 284 2.92 -20.87 10.34
N GLN A 285 3.36 -21.02 9.09
CA GLN A 285 2.68 -21.86 8.11
C GLN A 285 2.62 -23.34 8.55
N GLU A 286 3.69 -23.87 9.11
CA GLU A 286 3.73 -25.23 9.67
C GLU A 286 2.70 -25.40 10.80
N LEU A 287 2.64 -24.46 11.75
CA LEU A 287 1.65 -24.48 12.82
C LEU A 287 0.21 -24.40 12.31
N ILE A 288 -0.04 -23.57 11.30
CA ILE A 288 -1.36 -23.46 10.67
C ILE A 288 -1.76 -24.79 10.02
N GLN A 289 -0.81 -25.43 9.32
CA GLN A 289 -1.04 -26.71 8.67
C GLN A 289 -1.33 -27.80 9.70
N ASP A 290 -0.61 -27.82 10.82
CA ASP A 290 -0.84 -28.75 11.92
C ASP A 290 -2.23 -28.55 12.53
N VAL A 291 -2.62 -27.32 12.84
CA VAL A 291 -3.95 -27.01 13.38
C VAL A 291 -5.06 -27.38 12.39
N LEU A 292 -4.90 -27.05 11.10
CA LEU A 292 -5.86 -27.41 10.06
C LEU A 292 -6.00 -28.93 9.87
N SER A 293 -4.90 -29.67 10.02
CA SER A 293 -4.90 -31.13 9.91
C SER A 293 -5.65 -31.79 11.07
N ASN A 294 -5.56 -31.19 12.26
CA ASN A 294 -6.20 -31.68 13.48
C ASN A 294 -7.67 -31.22 13.61
N ASP A 295 -8.05 -30.10 13.00
CA ASP A 295 -9.43 -29.59 12.99
C ASP A 295 -10.26 -30.16 11.82
N HIS A 296 -10.81 -31.35 12.06
CA HIS A 296 -11.65 -32.05 11.09
C HIS A 296 -12.92 -31.28 10.70
N ALA A 297 -13.50 -30.49 11.61
CA ALA A 297 -14.73 -29.77 11.36
C ALA A 297 -14.51 -28.62 10.39
N THR A 298 -13.46 -27.83 10.61
CA THR A 298 -13.09 -26.71 9.75
C THR A 298 -12.67 -27.18 8.36
N ARG A 299 -11.94 -28.30 8.24
CA ARG A 299 -11.57 -28.89 6.94
C ARG A 299 -12.77 -29.29 6.10
N LEU A 300 -13.73 -30.02 6.68
CA LEU A 300 -14.96 -30.41 5.97
C LEU A 300 -15.77 -29.21 5.49
N GLU A 301 -15.83 -28.15 6.30
CA GLU A 301 -16.56 -26.95 5.93
C GLU A 301 -15.84 -26.15 4.83
N LEU A 302 -14.50 -26.10 4.84
CA LEU A 302 -13.71 -25.54 3.73
C LEU A 302 -13.92 -26.30 2.42
N GLU A 303 -13.92 -27.64 2.46
CA GLU A 303 -14.23 -28.49 1.29
C GLU A 303 -15.64 -28.19 0.78
N ARG A 304 -16.65 -28.13 1.66
CA ARG A 304 -18.03 -27.79 1.31
C ARG A 304 -18.16 -26.42 0.66
N ARG A 305 -17.54 -25.38 1.23
CA ARG A 305 -17.54 -24.01 0.67
C ARG A 305 -16.78 -23.94 -0.65
N GLY A 306 -15.67 -24.66 -0.77
CA GLY A 306 -14.89 -24.79 -2.01
C GLY A 306 -15.71 -25.42 -3.13
N HIS A 307 -16.38 -26.54 -2.87
CA HIS A 307 -17.27 -27.19 -3.83
C HIS A 307 -18.41 -26.28 -4.27
N ARG A 308 -19.03 -25.54 -3.35
CA ARG A 308 -20.06 -24.54 -3.70
C ARG A 308 -19.50 -23.45 -4.60
N ARG A 309 -18.34 -22.87 -4.28
CA ARG A 309 -17.74 -21.80 -5.10
C ARG A 309 -17.33 -22.28 -6.49
N VAL A 310 -16.79 -23.50 -6.60
CA VAL A 310 -16.51 -24.12 -7.91
C VAL A 310 -17.82 -24.33 -8.67
N HIS A 311 -18.87 -24.82 -8.00
CA HIS A 311 -20.19 -24.97 -8.62
C HIS A 311 -20.75 -23.64 -9.12
N ASP A 312 -20.68 -22.58 -8.31
CA ASP A 312 -21.17 -21.24 -8.66
C ASP A 312 -20.37 -20.62 -9.81
N LYS A 313 -19.04 -20.79 -9.84
CA LYS A 313 -18.20 -20.38 -10.97
C LYS A 313 -18.58 -21.13 -12.25
N LEU A 314 -18.74 -22.45 -12.16
CA LEU A 314 -19.16 -23.28 -13.30
C LEU A 314 -20.56 -22.88 -13.81
N LEU A 315 -21.47 -22.49 -12.92
CA LEU A 315 -22.79 -21.98 -13.29
C LEU A 315 -22.72 -20.58 -13.92
N ALA A 316 -21.82 -19.71 -13.45
CA ALA A 316 -21.62 -18.38 -14.01
C ALA A 316 -20.94 -18.41 -15.39
N GLU A 317 -20.04 -19.36 -15.61
CA GLU A 317 -19.39 -19.64 -16.89
C GLU A 317 -20.19 -20.60 -17.79
N ASP A 318 -21.41 -20.95 -17.38
CA ASP A 318 -22.25 -21.87 -18.14
C ASP A 318 -22.84 -21.13 -19.35
N GLU A 319 -22.56 -21.65 -20.53
CA GLU A 319 -23.13 -21.16 -21.79
C GLU A 319 -24.49 -21.83 -21.97
N TRP A 320 -25.54 -21.03 -21.81
CA TRP A 320 -26.91 -21.45 -22.04
C TRP A 320 -27.32 -21.09 -23.46
N VAL A 321 -27.78 -22.09 -24.20
CA VAL A 321 -28.34 -21.90 -25.53
C VAL A 321 -29.85 -21.82 -25.40
N GLU A 322 -30.42 -20.68 -25.78
CA GLU A 322 -31.86 -20.58 -25.97
C GLU A 322 -32.25 -21.48 -27.16
N CYS A 323 -33.19 -22.38 -26.95
CA CYS A 323 -33.71 -23.29 -27.95
C CYS A 323 -35.22 -23.08 -28.09
N VAL A 324 -35.78 -23.48 -29.24
CA VAL A 324 -37.23 -23.47 -29.48
C VAL A 324 -37.65 -24.89 -29.81
N ASP A 325 -38.59 -25.44 -29.04
CA ASP A 325 -39.26 -26.68 -29.40
C ASP A 325 -40.20 -26.42 -30.58
N PHE A 326 -39.93 -27.06 -31.71
CA PHE A 326 -40.70 -26.86 -32.93
C PHE A 326 -42.16 -27.36 -32.80
N ARG A 327 -42.45 -28.33 -31.91
CA ARG A 327 -43.81 -28.87 -31.75
C ARG A 327 -44.70 -27.97 -30.93
N THR A 328 -44.18 -27.47 -29.82
CA THR A 328 -44.93 -26.64 -28.85
C THR A 328 -44.72 -25.14 -29.05
N GLN A 329 -43.73 -24.76 -29.88
CA GLN A 329 -43.26 -23.38 -30.07
C GLN A 329 -42.79 -22.71 -28.76
N GLN A 330 -42.50 -23.50 -27.72
CA GLN A 330 -42.02 -23.00 -26.44
C GLN A 330 -40.50 -22.90 -26.43
N LYS A 331 -40.02 -21.86 -25.76
CA LYS A 331 -38.59 -21.64 -25.52
C LYS A 331 -38.12 -22.52 -24.38
N TYR A 332 -36.94 -23.10 -24.50
CA TYR A 332 -36.25 -23.81 -23.43
C TYR A 332 -34.76 -23.53 -23.51
N TYR A 333 -34.06 -23.65 -22.39
CA TYR A 333 -32.64 -23.32 -22.28
C TYR A 333 -31.85 -24.60 -22.02
N TYR A 334 -30.76 -24.79 -22.77
CA TYR A 334 -29.91 -25.96 -22.66
C TYR A 334 -28.47 -25.55 -22.36
N SER A 335 -27.91 -26.13 -21.29
CA SER A 335 -26.48 -26.04 -20.98
C SER A 335 -25.76 -27.19 -21.67
N PHE A 336 -24.84 -26.85 -22.58
CA PHE A 336 -24.02 -27.85 -23.27
C PHE A 336 -22.94 -28.45 -22.34
N ARG A 337 -22.42 -27.65 -21.38
CA ARG A 337 -21.35 -28.10 -20.48
C ARG A 337 -21.84 -29.08 -19.42
N HIS A 338 -23.06 -28.90 -18.92
CA HIS A 338 -23.60 -29.70 -17.81
C HIS A 338 -24.77 -30.61 -18.22
N TYR A 339 -25.14 -30.64 -19.50
CA TYR A 339 -26.24 -31.46 -20.05
C TYR A 339 -27.59 -31.24 -19.33
N ARG A 340 -27.86 -30.00 -18.90
CA ARG A 340 -29.11 -29.63 -18.19
C ARG A 340 -30.07 -28.88 -19.11
N VAL A 341 -31.37 -29.09 -18.89
CA VAL A 341 -32.47 -28.41 -19.60
C VAL A 341 -33.30 -27.63 -18.58
N SER A 342 -33.63 -26.38 -18.90
CA SER A 342 -34.55 -25.54 -18.12
C SER A 342 -35.68 -25.02 -19.00
N ALA A 343 -36.91 -25.03 -18.49
CA ALA A 343 -38.07 -24.45 -19.18
C ALA A 343 -38.13 -22.92 -19.04
N SER A 344 -37.54 -22.36 -17.99
CA SER A 344 -37.41 -20.92 -17.76
C SER A 344 -35.96 -20.45 -17.94
N PRO A 345 -35.72 -19.18 -18.27
CA PRO A 345 -34.37 -18.63 -18.35
C PRO A 345 -33.66 -18.79 -16.99
N PRO A 346 -32.48 -19.44 -16.95
CA PRO A 346 -31.65 -19.52 -15.75
C PRO A 346 -31.27 -18.13 -15.25
N GLN A 347 -31.10 -17.97 -13.93
CA GLN A 347 -30.77 -16.66 -13.35
C GLN A 347 -29.33 -16.22 -13.67
N ASN A 348 -28.42 -17.16 -13.94
CA ASN A 348 -27.00 -16.93 -14.18
C ASN A 348 -26.52 -17.66 -15.45
N GLY A 349 -25.54 -17.08 -16.16
CA GLY A 349 -24.85 -17.68 -17.31
C GLY A 349 -24.77 -16.78 -18.55
N ILE A 350 -23.99 -17.18 -19.55
CA ILE A 350 -23.87 -16.48 -20.82
C ILE A 350 -24.93 -17.02 -21.79
N PHE A 351 -25.81 -16.14 -22.25
CA PHE A 351 -26.88 -16.51 -23.18
C PHE A 351 -26.44 -16.33 -24.62
N LEU A 352 -26.32 -17.45 -25.33
CA LEU A 352 -26.10 -17.43 -26.77
C LEU A 352 -27.44 -17.57 -27.49
N PRO A 353 -27.80 -16.61 -28.37
CA PRO A 353 -28.99 -16.77 -29.20
C PRO A 353 -28.84 -17.99 -30.11
N HIS A 354 -29.93 -18.74 -30.33
CA HIS A 354 -29.95 -19.93 -31.19
C HIS A 354 -29.37 -19.68 -32.60
N THR A 355 -29.47 -18.45 -33.09
CA THR A 355 -28.91 -18.03 -34.38
C THR A 355 -27.40 -18.10 -34.41
N GLU A 356 -26.70 -17.91 -33.30
CA GLU A 356 -25.24 -17.87 -33.21
C GLU A 356 -24.63 -19.21 -32.78
N SER A 357 -25.42 -20.09 -32.14
CA SER A 357 -24.96 -21.40 -31.70
C SER A 357 -24.62 -22.34 -32.87
N VAL A 358 -23.33 -22.71 -32.96
CA VAL A 358 -22.82 -23.68 -33.96
C VAL A 358 -23.46 -25.05 -33.79
N ALA A 359 -23.67 -25.48 -32.53
CA ALA A 359 -24.31 -26.76 -32.21
C ALA A 359 -25.78 -26.78 -32.66
N TYR A 360 -26.54 -25.70 -32.39
CA TYR A 360 -27.93 -25.59 -32.85
C TYR A 360 -28.02 -25.61 -34.38
N ARG A 361 -27.16 -24.86 -35.07
CA ARG A 361 -27.06 -24.88 -36.54
C ARG A 361 -26.74 -26.29 -37.07
N ALA A 362 -25.86 -27.04 -36.41
CA ALA A 362 -25.51 -28.41 -36.79
C ALA A 362 -26.69 -29.38 -36.64
N VAL A 363 -27.43 -29.30 -35.53
CA VAL A 363 -28.65 -30.10 -35.30
C VAL A 363 -29.73 -29.78 -36.34
N VAL A 364 -29.99 -28.50 -36.63
CA VAL A 364 -30.95 -28.08 -37.66
C VAL A 364 -30.52 -28.59 -39.04
N ARG A 365 -29.22 -28.52 -39.37
CA ARG A 365 -28.65 -29.07 -40.62
C ARG A 365 -28.81 -30.58 -40.71
N LEU A 366 -28.57 -31.32 -39.63
CA LEU A 366 -28.79 -32.77 -39.58
C LEU A 366 -30.26 -33.13 -39.75
N GLN A 367 -31.16 -32.41 -39.06
CA GLN A 367 -32.61 -32.62 -39.18
C GLN A 367 -33.12 -32.29 -40.59
N THR A 368 -32.65 -31.19 -41.20
CA THR A 368 -33.00 -30.84 -42.59
C THR A 368 -32.40 -31.82 -43.58
N ALA A 369 -31.16 -32.27 -43.40
CA ALA A 369 -30.53 -33.31 -44.23
C ALA A 369 -31.32 -34.63 -44.13
N TYR A 370 -31.71 -35.05 -42.93
CA TYR A 370 -32.54 -36.25 -42.72
C TYR A 370 -33.92 -36.12 -43.38
N ARG A 371 -34.60 -34.98 -43.20
CA ARG A 371 -35.88 -34.70 -43.88
C ARG A 371 -35.72 -34.72 -45.40
N LYS A 372 -34.68 -34.07 -45.95
CA LYS A 372 -34.36 -34.07 -47.37
C LYS A 372 -34.11 -35.49 -47.90
N ARG A 373 -33.33 -36.30 -47.18
CA ARG A 373 -33.04 -37.71 -47.54
C ARG A 373 -34.32 -38.55 -47.55
N ARG A 374 -35.19 -38.38 -46.55
CA ARG A 374 -36.50 -39.04 -46.47
C ARG A 374 -37.43 -38.62 -47.62
N LEU A 375 -37.40 -37.34 -48.00
CA LEU A 375 -38.19 -36.80 -49.12
C LEU A 375 -37.64 -37.27 -50.48
N GLN A 376 -36.32 -37.31 -50.66
CA GLN A 376 -35.66 -37.90 -51.83
C GLN A 376 -36.00 -39.38 -51.98
N HIS A 377 -35.98 -40.15 -50.89
CA HIS A 377 -36.40 -41.55 -50.91
C HIS A 377 -37.87 -41.68 -51.35
N LYS A 378 -38.78 -40.83 -50.85
CA LYS A 378 -40.17 -40.78 -51.30
C LYS A 378 -40.34 -40.38 -52.77
N LEU A 379 -39.47 -39.52 -53.30
CA LEU A 379 -39.50 -39.07 -54.71
C LEU A 379 -38.85 -40.09 -55.67
N GLN A 380 -37.82 -40.84 -55.23
CA GLN A 380 -37.22 -41.91 -56.02
C GLN A 380 -38.18 -43.07 -56.28
N ILE A 381 -39.12 -43.33 -55.36
CA ILE A 381 -40.21 -44.28 -55.57
C ILE A 381 -41.13 -43.85 -56.75
N LYS A 382 -41.12 -42.57 -57.16
CA LYS A 382 -41.95 -42.03 -58.25
C LYS A 382 -41.24 -41.88 -59.61
N LYS A 383 -39.95 -42.23 -59.78
CA LYS A 383 -39.33 -42.25 -61.12
C LYS A 383 -39.57 -43.61 -61.80
N PRO A 384 -40.40 -43.70 -62.86
CA PRO A 384 -40.62 -44.96 -63.57
C PRO A 384 -39.38 -45.36 -64.38
N LYS A 385 -39.10 -46.67 -64.43
CA LYS A 385 -38.02 -47.28 -65.23
C LYS A 385 -38.21 -46.94 -66.73
N ARG A 386 -37.33 -46.13 -67.32
CA ARG A 386 -37.08 -46.19 -68.77
C ARG A 386 -36.12 -47.34 -69.01
N ALA A 387 -36.61 -48.37 -69.68
CA ALA A 387 -35.88 -49.56 -70.04
C ALA A 387 -34.90 -49.30 -71.20
N SER A 388 -33.68 -49.78 -71.00
CA SER A 388 -32.70 -50.34 -71.95
C SER A 388 -32.58 -49.81 -73.38
N LEU A 389 -31.34 -49.43 -73.74
CA LEU A 389 -30.72 -49.92 -74.99
C LEU A 389 -29.35 -50.57 -74.65
N PRO A 390 -28.92 -51.61 -75.40
CA PRO A 390 -27.89 -52.54 -74.97
C PRO A 390 -26.45 -52.12 -75.32
N VAL A 391 -25.52 -52.72 -74.59
CA VAL A 391 -24.06 -52.50 -74.56
C VAL A 391 -23.37 -53.24 -75.72
N PHE A 392 -22.42 -52.59 -76.39
CA PHE A 392 -21.46 -53.27 -77.28
C PHE A 392 -20.27 -53.78 -76.48
N SER A 393 -20.02 -55.08 -76.55
CA SER A 393 -18.83 -55.73 -76.00
C SER A 393 -17.62 -55.50 -76.91
N SER A 394 -16.56 -54.94 -76.34
CA SER A 394 -15.22 -54.91 -76.91
C SER A 394 -14.57 -56.28 -76.80
N MET A 395 -14.05 -56.81 -77.91
CA MET A 395 -13.01 -57.83 -77.89
C MET A 395 -11.86 -57.41 -78.80
N SER A 396 -10.69 -57.34 -78.18
CA SER A 396 -9.37 -57.09 -78.76
C SER A 396 -8.95 -58.11 -79.81
N LYS A 397 -8.24 -57.67 -80.85
CA LYS A 397 -6.85 -58.05 -81.20
C LYS A 397 -6.58 -57.77 -82.68
N GLY A 398 -5.38 -57.23 -82.96
CA GLY A 398 -4.65 -57.64 -84.16
C GLY A 398 -4.09 -56.53 -85.05
N LYS A 399 -2.83 -56.17 -84.76
CA LYS A 399 -1.71 -56.04 -85.70
C LYS A 399 -1.76 -55.05 -86.88
N ASN A 400 -0.69 -54.24 -86.87
CA ASN A 400 0.26 -53.97 -87.95
C ASN A 400 0.05 -52.78 -88.90
N ASN A 401 1.00 -51.85 -88.76
CA ASN A 401 1.75 -51.12 -89.79
C ASN A 401 1.40 -51.34 -91.27
N ASN A 402 1.24 -50.20 -91.96
CA ASN A 402 1.60 -49.86 -93.35
C ASN A 402 2.16 -51.00 -94.22
N TYR A 403 1.39 -51.43 -95.23
CA TYR A 403 1.55 -51.11 -96.65
C TYR A 403 0.43 -51.80 -97.46
#